data_AF-A0A969SA45-F1
#
_entry.id   AF-A0A969SA45-F1
#
_cell.length_a   1.000
_cell.length_b   1.000
_cell.length_c   1.000
_cell.angle_alpha   90.00
_cell.angle_beta   90.00
_cell.angle_gamma   90.00
#
_symmetry.space_group_name_H-M   'P 1'
#
loop_
_entity.id
_entity.type
_entity.pdbx_description
1 polymer ?
#
loop_
_entity_poly.entity_id
_entity_poly.type
_entity_poly.pdbx_seq_one_letter_code
_entity_poly.pdbx_strand_id
1 'polypeptide(L)'
;MTIHRAHKVKGYSIVCNEAALDPLLSWKAKGILWYLLTKPDGWQCKTSDLINQSTDGRDSVVAGLKELEQQRYLVRWRENDKKG
;
A
#
# COMPACT_ATOMS: atom_id res chain seq x y z
N MET A 1 10.01 -18.76 18.39
CA MET A 1 8.68 -18.66 17.75
C MET A 1 8.87 -18.71 16.25
N THR A 2 8.17 -19.60 15.55
CA THR A 2 8.31 -19.82 14.09
C THR A 2 6.99 -19.50 13.40
N ILE A 3 7.04 -18.76 12.30
CA ILE A 3 5.84 -18.32 11.55
C ILE A 3 5.73 -19.17 10.28
N HIS A 4 4.56 -19.77 10.04
CA HIS A 4 4.25 -20.49 8.82
C HIS A 4 3.04 -19.85 8.14
N ARG A 5 3.14 -19.60 6.83
CA ARG A 5 2.02 -19.08 6.04
C ARG A 5 0.96 -20.16 5.82
N ALA A 6 -0.31 -19.77 5.78
CA ALA A 6 -1.38 -20.67 5.35
C ALA A 6 -1.25 -21.01 3.85
N HIS A 7 -1.56 -22.25 3.47
CA HIS A 7 -1.61 -22.66 2.07
C HIS A 7 -2.87 -22.10 1.39
N LYS A 8 -2.70 -21.31 0.32
CA LYS A 8 -3.78 -20.72 -0.48
C LYS A 8 -3.49 -20.99 -1.96
N VAL A 9 -4.50 -21.47 -2.69
CA VAL A 9 -4.39 -21.86 -4.12
C VAL A 9 -5.21 -20.98 -5.07
N LYS A 10 -5.96 -20.00 -4.54
CA LYS A 10 -6.80 -19.08 -5.32
C LYS A 10 -6.85 -17.70 -4.68
N GLY A 11 -7.13 -16.66 -5.49
CA GLY A 11 -7.26 -15.27 -5.02
C GLY A 11 -5.94 -14.69 -4.51
N TYR A 12 -4.83 -14.95 -5.22
CA TYR A 12 -3.52 -14.40 -4.90
C TYR A 12 -3.08 -13.40 -5.98
N SER A 13 -2.30 -12.40 -5.56
CA SER A 13 -1.60 -11.49 -6.46
C SER A 13 -0.15 -11.91 -6.58
N ILE A 14 0.40 -11.87 -7.80
CA ILE A 14 1.84 -11.95 -8.02
C ILE A 14 2.37 -10.52 -7.88
N VAL A 15 3.26 -10.32 -6.91
CA VAL A 15 3.86 -9.02 -6.62
C VAL A 15 5.38 -9.14 -6.63
N CYS A 16 6.09 -8.06 -6.92
CA CYS A 16 7.55 -8.08 -6.91
C CYS A 16 8.09 -8.36 -5.50
N ASN A 17 9.03 -9.31 -5.39
CA ASN A 17 9.65 -9.67 -4.12
C ASN A 17 10.45 -8.50 -3.51
N GLU A 18 10.93 -7.57 -4.32
CA GLU A 18 11.71 -6.41 -3.86
C GLU A 18 10.94 -5.61 -2.81
N ALA A 19 9.68 -5.27 -3.07
CA ALA A 19 8.83 -4.56 -2.13
C ALA A 19 8.60 -5.33 -0.81
N ALA A 20 8.50 -6.67 -0.89
CA ALA A 20 8.32 -7.51 0.28
C ALA A 20 9.62 -7.62 1.11
N LEU A 21 10.78 -7.60 0.45
CA LEU A 21 12.11 -7.75 1.06
C LEU A 21 12.74 -6.41 1.44
N ASP A 22 12.20 -5.28 1.00
CA ASP A 22 12.71 -3.96 1.29
C ASP A 22 12.74 -3.69 2.81
N PRO A 23 13.91 -3.49 3.43
CA PRO A 23 14.03 -3.22 4.86
C PRO A 23 13.62 -1.79 5.23
N LEU A 24 13.54 -0.88 4.25
CA LEU A 24 13.12 0.51 4.46
C LEU A 24 11.60 0.66 4.57
N LEU A 25 10.85 -0.39 4.21
CA LEU A 25 9.41 -0.43 4.38
C LEU A 25 8.99 -1.15 5.67
N SER A 26 8.19 -0.45 6.45
CA SER A 26 7.46 -1.00 7.58
C SER A 26 6.46 -2.06 7.11
N TRP A 27 6.18 -3.04 7.97
CA TRP A 27 5.16 -4.06 7.70
C TRP A 27 3.79 -3.47 7.36
N LYS A 28 3.49 -2.29 7.90
CA LYS A 28 2.30 -1.51 7.60
C LYS A 28 2.31 -0.98 6.17
N ALA A 29 3.39 -0.32 5.75
CA ALA A 29 3.55 0.15 4.39
C ALA A 29 3.46 -1.03 3.39
N LYS A 30 4.11 -2.16 3.69
CA LYS A 30 4.00 -3.39 2.90
C LYS A 30 2.56 -3.89 2.77
N GLY A 31 1.80 -3.89 3.87
CA GLY A 31 0.38 -4.28 3.86
C GLY A 31 -0.50 -3.37 3.00
N ILE A 32 -0.29 -2.05 3.09
CA ILE A 32 -0.99 -1.07 2.25
C ILE A 32 -0.63 -1.29 0.79
N LEU A 33 0.66 -1.41 0.46
CA LEU A 33 1.11 -1.66 -0.90
C LEU A 33 0.53 -2.97 -1.46
N TRP A 34 0.52 -4.03 -0.68
CA TRP A 34 -0.11 -5.30 -1.07
C TRP A 34 -1.58 -5.11 -1.43
N TYR A 35 -2.35 -4.39 -0.61
CA TYR A 35 -3.74 -4.07 -0.91
C TYR A 35 -3.89 -3.29 -2.23
N LEU A 36 -3.04 -2.28 -2.46
CA LEU A 36 -3.05 -1.50 -3.71
C LEU A 36 -2.77 -2.38 -4.93
N LEU A 37 -1.84 -3.33 -4.83
CA LEU A 37 -1.48 -4.27 -5.91
C LEU A 37 -2.56 -5.32 -6.22
N THR A 38 -3.60 -5.45 -5.38
CA THR A 38 -4.78 -6.27 -5.71
C THR A 38 -5.76 -5.56 -6.64
N LYS A 39 -5.59 -4.26 -6.87
CA LYS A 39 -6.49 -3.43 -7.69
C LYS A 39 -6.02 -3.43 -9.15
N PRO A 40 -6.93 -3.13 -10.11
CA PRO A 40 -6.56 -2.99 -11.51
C PRO A 40 -5.51 -1.90 -11.74
N ASP A 41 -4.73 -2.05 -12.81
CA ASP A 41 -3.76 -1.03 -13.22
C ASP A 41 -4.43 0.33 -13.46
N GLY A 42 -3.78 1.40 -13.00
CA GLY A 42 -4.31 2.76 -13.10
C GLY A 42 -5.43 3.10 -12.11
N TRP A 43 -5.75 2.21 -11.17
CA TRP A 43 -6.73 2.49 -10.12
C TRP A 43 -6.32 3.71 -9.30
N GLN A 44 -7.26 4.66 -9.15
CA GLN A 44 -7.09 5.88 -8.37
C GLN A 44 -8.06 5.84 -7.19
N CYS A 45 -7.60 6.21 -6.02
CA CYS A 45 -8.44 6.34 -4.83
C CYS A 45 -8.03 7.55 -4.01
N LYS A 46 -8.98 8.08 -3.24
CA LYS A 46 -8.66 9.10 -2.24
C LYS A 46 -8.10 8.44 -1.00
N THR A 47 -7.24 9.15 -0.28
CA THR A 47 -6.75 8.68 1.03
C THR A 47 -7.89 8.41 2.01
N SER A 48 -8.99 9.16 1.93
CA SER A 48 -10.20 8.92 2.72
C SER A 48 -10.80 7.53 2.48
N ASP A 49 -10.77 7.05 1.24
CA ASP A 49 -11.37 5.76 0.87
C ASP A 49 -10.54 4.62 1.46
N LEU A 50 -9.20 4.75 1.42
CA LEU A 50 -8.28 3.82 2.07
C LEU A 50 -8.45 3.81 3.60
N ILE A 51 -8.66 4.97 4.21
CA ILE A 51 -8.91 5.06 5.66
C ILE A 51 -10.22 4.34 6.00
N ASN A 52 -11.29 4.58 5.24
CA ASN A 52 -12.60 3.99 5.49
C ASN A 52 -12.63 2.47 5.27
N GLN A 53 -11.78 1.94 4.38
CA GLN A 53 -11.66 0.52 4.10
C GLN A 53 -10.74 -0.22 5.08
N SER A 54 -9.94 0.52 5.85
CA SER A 54 -8.96 -0.03 6.78
C SER A 54 -9.51 -0.15 8.20
N THR A 55 -9.04 -1.16 8.93
CA THR A 55 -9.22 -1.23 10.39
C THR A 55 -8.17 -0.40 11.15
N ASP A 56 -7.11 0.03 10.46
CA ASP A 56 -6.10 0.93 11.02
C ASP A 56 -6.64 2.36 11.20
N GLY A 57 -6.14 3.04 12.22
CA GLY A 57 -6.43 4.45 12.44
C GLY A 57 -5.94 5.34 11.28
N ARG A 58 -6.58 6.50 11.11
CA ARG A 58 -6.24 7.49 10.07
C ARG A 58 -4.74 7.78 9.97
N ASP A 59 -4.11 8.08 11.09
CA ASP A 59 -2.69 8.46 11.12
C ASP A 59 -1.77 7.30 10.72
N SER A 60 -2.17 6.07 11.05
CA SER A 60 -1.47 4.84 10.65
C SER A 60 -1.46 4.72 9.12
N VAL A 61 -2.63 4.84 8.48
CA VAL A 61 -2.77 4.77 7.02
C VAL A 61 -2.00 5.91 6.33
N VAL A 62 -2.14 7.14 6.83
CA VAL A 62 -1.45 8.31 6.26
C VAL A 62 0.07 8.18 6.38
N ALA A 63 0.59 7.70 7.51
CA ALA A 63 2.01 7.48 7.70
C ALA A 63 2.54 6.40 6.73
N GLY A 64 1.82 5.28 6.58
CA GLY A 64 2.22 4.22 5.66
C GLY A 64 2.21 4.66 4.20
N LEU A 65 1.22 5.46 3.78
CA LEU A 65 1.20 6.04 2.42
C LEU A 65 2.36 7.01 2.18
N LYS A 66 2.70 7.83 3.18
CA LYS A 66 3.85 8.76 3.09
C LYS A 66 5.18 8.00 2.97
N GLU A 67 5.32 6.91 3.72
CA GLU A 67 6.50 6.05 3.65
C GLU A 67 6.66 5.41 2.25
N LEU A 68 5.58 4.90 1.68
CA LEU A 68 5.57 4.36 0.32
C LEU A 68 5.93 5.43 -0.73
N GLU A 69 5.47 6.67 -0.55
CA GLU A 69 5.83 7.80 -1.42
C GLU A 69 7.34 8.12 -1.32
N GLN A 70 7.89 8.16 -0.10
CA GLN A 70 9.30 8.41 0.14
C GLN A 70 10.21 7.34 -0.47
N GLN A 71 9.80 6.08 -0.39
CA GLN A 71 10.50 4.94 -1.00
C GLN A 71 10.13 4.71 -2.48
N ARG A 72 9.39 5.64 -3.11
CA ARG A 72 9.03 5.63 -4.53
C ARG A 72 8.17 4.44 -5.00
N TYR A 73 7.43 3.82 -4.10
CA TYR A 73 6.46 2.77 -4.43
C TYR A 73 5.10 3.32 -4.87
N LEU A 74 4.82 4.60 -4.61
CA LEU A 74 3.62 5.28 -5.13
C LEU A 74 3.91 6.74 -5.48
N VAL A 75 3.06 7.31 -6.34
CA VAL A 75 3.04 8.73 -6.67
C VAL A 75 1.69 9.29 -6.28
N ARG A 76 1.68 10.42 -5.56
CA ARG A 76 0.45 11.09 -5.15
C ARG A 76 0.20 12.32 -5.99
N TRP A 77 -0.87 12.28 -6.78
CA TRP A 77 -1.35 13.44 -7.52
C TRP A 77 -2.28 14.26 -6.62
N ARG A 78 -2.02 15.57 -6.48
CA ARG A 78 -2.98 16.52 -5.91
C ARG A 78 -3.62 17.28 -7.06
N GLU A 79 -4.95 17.25 -7.13
CA GLU A 79 -5.74 17.90 -8.19
C GLU A 79 -5.61 19.44 -8.19
N ASN A 80 -4.89 20.02 -7.22
CA ASN A 80 -4.61 21.45 -7.14
C ASN A 80 -3.36 21.91 -7.91
N ASP A 81 -2.58 21.02 -8.52
CA ASP A 81 -1.37 21.39 -9.28
C ASP A 81 -1.69 21.98 -10.68
N LYS A 82 -2.97 22.04 -11.07
CA LYS A 82 -3.45 22.61 -12.35
C LYS A 82 -3.97 24.05 -12.27
N LYS A 83 -3.74 24.76 -11.17
CA LYS A 83 -3.98 26.21 -11.08
C LYS A 83 -2.69 26.93 -10.73
N GLY A 84 -1.75 26.90 -11.67
CA GLY A 84 -0.70 27.89 -11.86
C GLY A 84 -0.89 28.52 -13.22
#